data_AF-A0A963KW22-F1
#
_entry.id   AF-A0A963KW22-F1
#
_cell.length_a   1.000
_cell.length_b   1.000
_cell.length_c   1.000
_cell.angle_alpha   90.00
_cell.angle_beta   90.00
_cell.angle_gamma   90.00
#
_symmetry.space_group_name_H-M   'P 1'
#
loop_
_entity.id
_entity.type
_entity.pdbx_description
1 polymer ?
#
loop_
_entity_poly.entity_id
_entity_poly.type
_entity_poly.pdbx_seq_one_letter_code
_entity_poly.pdbx_strand_id
1 'polypeptide(L)'
;MSKWVYGFGGGKAEGRADMKALLGGKGANLAEMSSLGLPVPPGFTITTDVCTWYYANERAYPDSLSAEVDAALAAVEAIVGRKFGDAKDPLLFSVRSGAPVSMPGMMDTVLNLGLNDETVEGLAERSGDRRFAFDSYRRFIQMYGDVVLGVDHYMFEEALEDLKRARNCRFDTDLQADALEALVRTYKEIVRKDTGSPFPVEPKEQLWGAIGAVFGSWMVPRAITYRRLHDIDAKMGTAVNVQAMVFG
;
A
#
# COMPACT_ATOMS: atom_id res chain seq x y z
N MET A 1 -23.92 15.54 0.83
CA MET A 1 -22.50 15.33 0.54
C MET A 1 -22.27 13.84 0.46
N SER A 2 -21.62 13.36 -0.60
CA SER A 2 -21.26 11.95 -0.74
C SER A 2 -20.09 11.65 0.19
N LYS A 3 -20.13 10.50 0.88
CA LYS A 3 -19.05 10.00 1.75
C LYS A 3 -18.14 9.09 0.92
N TRP A 4 -16.83 9.35 0.95
CA TRP A 4 -15.84 8.68 0.11
C TRP A 4 -14.99 7.65 0.85
N VAL A 5 -14.88 7.76 2.18
CA VAL A 5 -14.04 6.88 3.00
C VAL A 5 -14.87 6.19 4.07
N TYR A 6 -14.70 4.87 4.21
CA TYR A 6 -15.40 4.03 5.19
C TYR A 6 -14.41 3.31 6.08
N GLY A 7 -14.42 3.62 7.37
CA GLY A 7 -13.55 2.99 8.37
C GLY A 7 -14.00 1.59 8.82
N PHE A 8 -13.04 0.77 9.22
CA PHE A 8 -13.25 -0.52 9.89
C PHE A 8 -12.14 -0.77 10.93
N GLY A 9 -12.45 -1.49 12.01
CA GLY A 9 -11.51 -1.82 13.07
C GLY A 9 -12.08 -1.66 14.48
N GLY A 10 -11.42 -2.24 15.47
CA GLY A 10 -11.83 -2.11 16.87
C GLY A 10 -13.24 -2.67 17.18
N GLY A 11 -13.66 -3.70 16.44
CA GLY A 11 -14.99 -4.31 16.58
C GLY A 11 -16.13 -3.50 15.94
N LYS A 12 -15.81 -2.49 15.11
CA LYS A 12 -16.79 -1.63 14.44
C LYS A 12 -16.42 -1.44 12.97
N ALA A 13 -17.43 -1.18 12.14
CA ALA A 13 -17.22 -0.72 10.78
C ALA A 13 -18.34 0.23 10.34
N GLU A 14 -18.02 1.11 9.41
CA GLU A 14 -18.98 2.00 8.76
C GLU A 14 -19.59 1.36 7.51
N GLY A 15 -18.91 0.36 6.95
CA GLY A 15 -19.36 -0.44 5.81
C GLY A 15 -20.09 -1.72 6.22
N ARG A 16 -20.63 -2.43 5.23
CA ARG A 16 -21.35 -3.71 5.42
C ARG A 16 -21.10 -4.66 4.25
N ALA A 17 -21.41 -5.94 4.47
CA ALA A 17 -21.25 -7.02 3.49
C ALA A 17 -22.00 -6.81 2.17
N ASP A 18 -23.14 -6.10 2.21
CA ASP A 18 -23.98 -5.81 1.04
C ASP A 18 -23.46 -4.63 0.21
N MET A 19 -22.49 -3.87 0.71
CA MET A 19 -21.93 -2.68 0.06
C MET A 19 -20.81 -3.01 -0.95
N LYS A 20 -20.81 -4.21 -1.55
CA LYS A 20 -19.74 -4.68 -2.48
C LYS A 20 -19.59 -3.79 -3.70
N ALA A 21 -20.67 -3.20 -4.19
CA ALA A 21 -20.62 -2.26 -5.32
C ALA A 21 -19.81 -1.00 -4.98
N LEU A 22 -19.87 -0.54 -3.72
CA LEU A 22 -19.25 0.71 -3.26
C LEU A 22 -17.85 0.49 -2.66
N LEU A 23 -17.67 -0.58 -1.87
CA LEU A 23 -16.43 -0.85 -1.12
C LEU A 23 -15.55 -1.92 -1.79
N GLY A 24 -16.02 -2.47 -2.91
CA GLY A 24 -15.46 -3.69 -3.48
C GLY A 24 -15.72 -4.93 -2.62
N GLY A 25 -15.40 -6.11 -3.15
CA GLY A 25 -15.56 -7.36 -2.41
C GLY A 25 -14.68 -7.42 -1.16
N LYS A 26 -13.43 -6.92 -1.24
CA LYS A 26 -12.49 -6.92 -0.11
C LYS A 26 -12.90 -5.95 1.00
N GLY A 27 -13.25 -4.70 0.66
CA GLY A 27 -13.64 -3.70 1.65
C GLY A 27 -14.94 -4.08 2.38
N ALA A 28 -15.93 -4.57 1.64
CA ALA A 28 -17.19 -5.06 2.22
C ALA A 28 -16.94 -6.22 3.21
N ASN A 29 -16.09 -7.19 2.85
CA ASN A 29 -15.77 -8.32 3.72
C ASN A 29 -14.92 -7.88 4.94
N LEU A 30 -14.00 -6.92 4.79
CA LEU A 30 -13.24 -6.36 5.93
C LEU A 30 -14.17 -5.68 6.93
N ALA A 31 -15.14 -4.91 6.44
CA ALA A 31 -16.14 -4.27 7.27
C ALA A 31 -17.05 -5.29 7.99
N GLU A 32 -17.48 -6.34 7.28
CA GLU A 32 -18.25 -7.44 7.86
C GLU A 32 -17.47 -8.16 8.96
N MET A 33 -16.25 -8.60 8.68
CA MET A 33 -15.40 -9.29 9.66
C MET A 33 -15.15 -8.43 10.90
N SER A 34 -14.90 -7.13 10.72
CA SER A 34 -14.69 -6.22 11.85
C SER A 34 -15.97 -6.03 12.68
N SER A 35 -17.13 -5.93 12.04
CA SER A 35 -18.43 -5.82 12.72
C SER A 35 -18.81 -7.09 13.49
N LEU A 36 -18.33 -8.26 13.04
CA LEU A 36 -18.47 -9.53 13.74
C LEU A 36 -17.50 -9.68 14.93
N GLY A 37 -16.64 -8.69 15.19
CA GLY A 37 -15.67 -8.72 16.28
C GLY A 37 -14.46 -9.62 16.01
N LEU A 38 -14.23 -10.04 14.75
CA LEU A 38 -13.01 -10.77 14.38
C LEU A 38 -11.78 -9.86 14.49
N PRO A 39 -10.59 -10.40 14.78
CA PRO A 39 -9.36 -9.63 14.96
C PRO A 39 -8.82 -9.13 13.60
N VAL A 40 -9.52 -8.16 13.01
CA VAL A 40 -9.13 -7.49 11.76
C VAL A 40 -8.29 -6.26 12.12
N PRO A 41 -7.07 -6.13 11.56
CA PRO A 41 -6.29 -4.90 11.71
C PRO A 41 -7.09 -3.68 11.22
N PRO A 42 -7.13 -2.57 11.98
CA PRO A 42 -7.93 -1.40 11.63
C PRO A 42 -7.45 -0.77 10.32
N GLY A 43 -8.38 -0.12 9.63
CA GLY A 43 -8.14 0.50 8.33
C GLY A 43 -9.38 1.23 7.80
N PHE A 44 -9.34 1.56 6.53
CA PHE A 44 -10.45 2.17 5.82
C PHE A 44 -10.46 1.80 4.34
N THR A 45 -11.62 1.96 3.73
CA THR A 45 -11.84 1.75 2.29
C THR A 45 -12.26 3.07 1.64
N ILE A 46 -11.53 3.47 0.60
CA ILE A 46 -11.91 4.53 -0.33
C ILE A 46 -12.79 3.92 -1.40
N THR A 47 -13.97 4.49 -1.64
CA THR A 47 -15.00 3.88 -2.47
C THR A 47 -14.64 3.76 -3.94
N THR A 48 -15.32 2.84 -4.64
CA THR A 48 -15.29 2.72 -6.11
C THR A 48 -15.75 3.99 -6.82
N ASP A 49 -16.65 4.77 -6.21
CA ASP A 49 -17.12 6.05 -6.76
C ASP A 49 -15.98 7.06 -6.91
N VAL A 50 -14.96 7.02 -6.04
CA VAL A 50 -13.76 7.85 -6.18
C VAL A 50 -12.97 7.45 -7.43
N CYS A 51 -12.89 6.16 -7.75
CA CYS A 51 -12.27 5.70 -9.00
C CYS A 51 -13.03 6.22 -10.22
N THR A 52 -14.36 6.22 -10.18
CA THR A 52 -15.20 6.77 -11.24
C THR A 52 -14.98 8.28 -11.38
N TRP A 53 -14.97 9.01 -10.26
CA TRP A 53 -14.68 10.45 -10.23
C TRP A 53 -13.30 10.75 -10.82
N TYR A 54 -12.29 10.00 -10.40
CA TYR A 54 -10.90 10.13 -10.85
C TYR A 54 -10.80 10.09 -12.37
N TYR A 55 -11.43 9.10 -13.03
CA TYR A 55 -11.41 9.04 -14.49
C TYR A 55 -12.29 10.09 -15.18
N ALA A 56 -13.38 10.53 -14.55
CA ALA A 56 -14.26 11.56 -15.08
C ALA A 56 -13.69 12.98 -14.98
N ASN A 57 -12.73 13.22 -14.07
CA ASN A 57 -12.19 14.54 -13.76
C ASN A 57 -10.66 14.60 -13.99
N GLU A 58 -10.20 14.13 -15.15
CA GLU A 58 -8.78 14.25 -15.55
C GLU A 58 -7.78 13.69 -14.52
N ARG A 59 -8.15 12.61 -13.81
CA ARG A 59 -7.34 11.99 -12.74
C ARG A 59 -7.16 12.89 -11.51
N ALA A 60 -8.10 13.81 -11.27
CA ALA A 60 -8.20 14.57 -10.03
C ALA A 60 -9.13 13.90 -9.02
N TYR A 61 -8.94 14.22 -7.74
CA TYR A 61 -9.76 13.73 -6.64
C TYR A 61 -10.86 14.72 -6.24
N PRO A 62 -11.97 14.26 -5.64
CA PRO A 62 -12.92 15.17 -4.98
C PRO A 62 -12.22 15.99 -3.89
N ASP A 63 -12.51 17.30 -3.80
CA ASP A 63 -11.86 18.21 -2.84
C ASP A 63 -11.99 17.75 -1.37
N SER A 64 -13.08 17.08 -1.04
CA SER A 64 -13.37 16.55 0.31
C SER A 64 -12.59 15.28 0.65
N LEU A 65 -12.08 14.55 -0.34
CA LEU A 65 -11.46 13.24 -0.12
C LEU A 65 -10.25 13.32 0.80
N SER A 66 -9.43 14.37 0.66
CA SER A 66 -8.20 14.51 1.45
C SER A 66 -8.50 14.61 2.95
N ALA A 67 -9.48 15.43 3.31
CA ALA A 67 -9.91 15.57 4.70
C ALA A 67 -10.53 14.27 5.27
N GLU A 68 -11.27 13.51 4.46
CA GLU A 68 -11.82 12.21 4.87
C GLU A 68 -10.72 11.16 5.09
N VAL A 69 -9.70 11.12 4.22
CA VAL A 69 -8.53 10.23 4.40
C VAL A 69 -7.76 10.59 5.65
N ASP A 70 -7.52 11.88 5.91
CA ASP A 70 -6.83 12.34 7.13
C ASP A 70 -7.62 11.97 8.41
N ALA A 71 -8.95 12.12 8.39
CA ALA A 71 -9.80 11.71 9.51
C ALA A 71 -9.78 10.18 9.73
N ALA A 72 -9.76 9.40 8.65
CA ALA A 72 -9.68 7.95 8.73
C ALA A 72 -8.32 7.47 9.25
N LEU A 73 -7.21 8.09 8.82
CA LEU A 73 -5.88 7.82 9.36
C LEU A 73 -5.85 8.08 10.87
N ALA A 74 -6.33 9.24 11.33
CA ALA A 74 -6.38 9.59 12.75
C ALA A 74 -7.22 8.59 13.57
N ALA A 75 -8.31 8.07 13.01
CA ALA A 75 -9.11 7.03 13.66
C ALA A 75 -8.35 5.71 13.80
N VAL A 76 -7.57 5.31 12.79
CA VAL A 76 -6.71 4.13 12.86
C VAL A 76 -5.59 4.33 13.88
N GLU A 77 -4.94 5.50 13.89
CA GLU A 77 -3.91 5.86 14.88
C GLU A 77 -4.45 5.76 16.31
N ALA A 78 -5.67 6.24 16.56
CA ALA A 78 -6.32 6.17 17.87
C ALA A 78 -6.61 4.72 18.32
N ILE A 79 -6.99 3.83 17.39
CA ILE A 79 -7.22 2.41 17.69
C ILE A 79 -5.90 1.68 17.96
N VAL A 80 -4.87 1.95 17.16
CA VAL A 80 -3.59 1.23 17.23
C VAL A 80 -2.67 1.79 18.33
N GLY A 81 -2.85 3.06 18.71
CA GLY A 81 -1.99 3.76 19.66
C GLY A 81 -0.64 4.18 19.08
N ARG A 82 -0.54 4.30 17.75
CA ARG A 82 0.70 4.64 17.02
C ARG A 82 0.42 5.68 15.95
N LYS A 83 1.45 6.41 15.52
CA LYS A 83 1.32 7.50 14.56
C LYS A 83 1.97 7.19 13.22
N PHE A 84 1.30 7.58 12.14
CA PHE A 84 1.78 7.46 10.78
C PHE A 84 2.93 8.44 10.55
N GLY A 85 4.13 7.90 10.27
CA GLY A 85 5.34 8.71 10.11
C GLY A 85 6.09 9.02 11.40
N ASP A 86 5.72 8.44 12.53
CA ASP A 86 6.51 8.59 13.77
C ASP A 86 7.85 7.82 13.66
N ALA A 87 8.95 8.52 13.87
CA ALA A 87 10.30 7.97 13.72
C ALA A 87 10.64 6.90 14.77
N LYS A 88 9.99 6.90 15.95
CA LYS A 88 10.31 5.98 17.06
C LYS A 88 9.35 4.80 17.12
N ASP A 89 8.06 5.05 16.96
CA ASP A 89 7.03 4.01 16.96
C ASP A 89 6.11 4.13 15.73
N PRO A 90 6.61 3.77 14.54
CA PRO A 90 5.88 3.98 13.31
C PRO A 90 4.64 3.09 13.22
N LEU A 91 3.53 3.71 12.78
CA LEU A 91 2.41 3.03 12.17
C LEU A 91 2.68 2.86 10.67
N LEU A 92 2.65 1.63 10.19
CA LEU A 92 2.82 1.29 8.77
C LEU A 92 1.50 0.79 8.20
N PHE A 93 1.30 1.00 6.91
CA PHE A 93 0.08 0.60 6.21
C PHE A 93 0.36 -0.34 5.03
N SER A 94 -0.64 -1.13 4.67
CA SER A 94 -0.77 -1.74 3.36
C SER A 94 -1.83 -1.02 2.55
N VAL A 95 -1.61 -0.94 1.24
CA VAL A 95 -2.57 -0.38 0.28
C VAL A 95 -2.92 -1.47 -0.73
N ARG A 96 -4.21 -1.78 -0.82
CA ARG A 96 -4.73 -2.91 -1.58
C ARG A 96 -5.97 -2.51 -2.37
N SER A 97 -5.93 -2.77 -3.66
CA SER A 97 -7.11 -2.71 -4.51
C SER A 97 -8.22 -3.70 -4.10
N GLY A 98 -9.47 -3.33 -4.37
CA GLY A 98 -10.63 -4.20 -4.23
C GLY A 98 -11.76 -3.79 -5.17
N ALA A 99 -11.92 -4.50 -6.28
CA ALA A 99 -13.07 -4.34 -7.16
C ALA A 99 -14.31 -5.08 -6.61
N PRO A 100 -15.54 -4.75 -7.07
CA PRO A 100 -16.76 -5.47 -6.69
C PRO A 100 -16.71 -6.96 -7.06
N VAL A 101 -16.07 -7.27 -8.19
CA VAL A 101 -15.81 -8.62 -8.68
C VAL A 101 -14.34 -8.98 -8.48
N SER A 102 -14.06 -10.23 -8.11
CA SER A 102 -12.68 -10.70 -7.91
C SER A 102 -11.89 -10.66 -9.21
N MET A 103 -10.70 -10.06 -9.17
CA MET A 103 -9.78 -9.92 -10.30
C MET A 103 -8.36 -10.35 -9.86
N PRO A 104 -8.09 -11.66 -9.70
CA PRO A 104 -6.82 -12.17 -9.21
C PRO A 104 -5.66 -11.85 -10.16
N GLY A 105 -4.52 -11.40 -9.61
CA GLY A 105 -3.32 -11.07 -10.39
C GLY A 105 -3.40 -9.77 -11.18
N MET A 106 -4.49 -8.99 -11.03
CA MET A 106 -4.71 -7.80 -11.87
C MET A 106 -4.19 -6.51 -11.25
N MET A 107 -4.08 -6.47 -9.91
CA MET A 107 -3.73 -5.27 -9.16
C MET A 107 -2.79 -5.61 -8.03
N ASP A 108 -1.68 -4.87 -7.97
CA ASP A 108 -0.59 -5.11 -7.06
C ASP A 108 -0.89 -4.56 -5.65
N THR A 109 -0.16 -5.05 -4.66
CA THR A 109 -0.30 -4.67 -3.25
C THR A 109 0.97 -4.00 -2.80
N VAL A 110 0.83 -2.85 -2.13
CA VAL A 110 1.95 -2.18 -1.45
C VAL A 110 1.86 -2.52 0.03
N LEU A 111 2.91 -3.10 0.60
CA LEU A 111 3.05 -3.31 2.05
C LEU A 111 4.10 -2.36 2.62
N ASN A 112 4.11 -2.21 3.95
CA ASN A 112 5.10 -1.42 4.69
C ASN A 112 5.15 0.08 4.29
N LEU A 113 4.05 0.62 3.78
CA LEU A 113 3.93 2.03 3.45
C LEU A 113 4.08 2.87 4.72
N GLY A 114 4.91 3.91 4.65
CA GLY A 114 5.34 4.73 5.80
C GLY A 114 6.80 4.50 6.19
N LEU A 115 7.49 3.52 5.60
CA LEU A 115 8.93 3.34 5.80
C LEU A 115 9.74 4.43 5.09
N ASN A 116 10.64 5.05 5.84
CA ASN A 116 11.68 5.97 5.38
C ASN A 116 12.96 5.76 6.22
N ASP A 117 13.99 6.59 6.03
CA ASP A 117 15.26 6.45 6.75
C ASP A 117 15.13 6.65 8.26
N GLU A 118 14.10 7.34 8.74
CA GLU A 118 13.84 7.56 10.16
C GLU A 118 12.95 6.47 10.74
N THR A 119 11.83 6.16 10.09
CA THR A 119 10.86 5.18 10.60
C THR A 119 11.39 3.74 10.52
N VAL A 120 12.33 3.43 9.63
CA VAL A 120 12.99 2.10 9.63
C VAL A 120 13.81 1.88 10.91
N GLU A 121 14.39 2.93 11.48
CA GLU A 121 15.15 2.84 12.73
C GLU A 121 14.21 2.59 13.91
N GLY A 122 13.08 3.29 14.00
CA GLY A 122 12.04 3.00 15.00
C GLY A 122 11.48 1.58 14.86
N LEU A 123 11.30 1.08 13.64
CA LEU A 123 10.91 -0.31 13.41
C LEU A 123 11.98 -1.30 13.91
N ALA A 124 13.26 -1.01 13.67
CA ALA A 124 14.38 -1.84 14.13
C ALA A 124 14.45 -1.90 15.66
N GLU A 125 14.36 -0.75 16.33
CA GLU A 125 14.39 -0.67 17.79
C GLU A 125 13.21 -1.44 18.41
N ARG A 126 12.01 -1.25 17.88
CA ARG A 126 10.80 -1.86 18.44
C ARG A 126 10.70 -3.36 18.21
N SER A 127 11.11 -3.82 17.03
CA SER A 127 11.12 -5.26 16.72
C SER A 127 12.28 -5.99 17.41
N GLY A 128 13.32 -5.27 17.84
CA GLY A 128 14.57 -5.87 18.29
C GLY A 128 15.34 -6.59 17.18
N ASP A 129 14.94 -6.38 15.92
CA ASP A 129 15.51 -7.05 14.75
C ASP A 129 15.77 -6.04 13.63
N ARG A 130 17.01 -5.51 13.63
CA ARG A 130 17.48 -4.59 12.59
C ARG A 130 17.46 -5.23 11.20
N ARG A 131 17.73 -6.54 11.09
CA ARG A 131 17.71 -7.23 9.80
C ARG A 131 16.30 -7.22 9.24
N PHE A 132 15.30 -7.55 10.05
CA PHE A 132 13.89 -7.51 9.67
C PHE A 132 13.44 -6.12 9.21
N ALA A 133 13.83 -5.06 9.93
CA ALA A 133 13.45 -3.70 9.56
C ALA A 133 14.00 -3.29 8.19
N PHE A 134 15.29 -3.54 7.94
CA PHE A 134 15.91 -3.22 6.64
C PHE A 134 15.49 -4.16 5.50
N ASP A 135 15.16 -5.44 5.79
CA ASP A 135 14.54 -6.31 4.79
C ASP A 135 13.13 -5.82 4.41
N SER A 136 12.37 -5.36 5.40
CA SER A 136 11.05 -4.75 5.18
C SER A 136 11.18 -3.47 4.37
N TYR A 137 12.22 -2.66 4.62
CA TYR A 137 12.42 -1.40 3.92
C TYR A 137 12.88 -1.60 2.47
N ARG A 138 13.84 -2.49 2.21
CA ARG A 138 14.25 -2.78 0.81
C ARG A 138 13.10 -3.37 -0.01
N ARG A 139 12.29 -4.26 0.59
CA ARG A 139 11.08 -4.80 -0.06
C ARG A 139 10.05 -3.70 -0.32
N PHE A 140 9.85 -2.77 0.61
CA PHE A 140 8.98 -1.62 0.40
C PHE A 140 9.42 -0.77 -0.80
N ILE A 141 10.71 -0.41 -0.87
CA ILE A 141 11.23 0.40 -1.97
C ILE A 141 11.05 -0.32 -3.32
N GLN A 142 11.33 -1.62 -3.38
CA GLN A 142 11.12 -2.42 -4.59
C GLN A 142 9.63 -2.47 -5.00
N MET A 143 8.73 -2.81 -4.06
CA MET A 143 7.29 -2.88 -4.36
C MET A 143 6.73 -1.51 -4.77
N TYR A 144 7.09 -0.45 -4.04
CA TYR A 144 6.62 0.90 -4.34
C TYR A 144 7.24 1.42 -5.64
N GLY A 145 8.52 1.16 -5.86
CA GLY A 145 9.24 1.51 -7.09
C GLY A 145 8.58 0.91 -8.32
N ASP A 146 8.28 -0.39 -8.29
CA ASP A 146 7.61 -1.10 -9.38
C ASP A 146 6.16 -0.65 -9.56
N VAL A 147 5.35 -0.76 -8.49
CA VAL A 147 3.89 -0.59 -8.58
C VAL A 147 3.48 0.86 -8.74
N VAL A 148 4.15 1.78 -8.05
CA VAL A 148 3.73 3.19 -7.94
C VAL A 148 4.57 4.09 -8.84
N LEU A 149 5.89 3.86 -8.90
CA LEU A 149 6.80 4.69 -9.67
C LEU A 149 7.08 4.14 -11.08
N GLY A 150 6.68 2.89 -11.36
CA GLY A 150 6.84 2.26 -12.68
C GLY A 150 8.27 1.80 -13.02
N VAL A 151 9.14 1.68 -12.01
CA VAL A 151 10.52 1.22 -12.17
C VAL A 151 10.54 -0.29 -12.37
N ASP A 152 11.20 -0.78 -13.42
CA ASP A 152 11.21 -2.22 -13.71
C ASP A 152 11.74 -3.04 -12.52
N HIS A 153 10.88 -3.95 -12.02
CA HIS A 153 11.19 -4.91 -10.96
C HIS A 153 12.55 -5.61 -11.14
N TYR A 154 12.92 -5.91 -12.40
CA TYR A 154 14.19 -6.58 -12.72
C TYR A 154 15.41 -5.81 -12.23
N MET A 155 15.38 -4.47 -12.22
CA MET A 155 16.52 -3.66 -11.75
C MET A 155 16.81 -3.87 -10.26
N PHE A 156 15.78 -4.08 -9.44
CA PHE A 156 15.93 -4.35 -8.02
C PHE A 156 16.44 -5.77 -7.75
N GLU A 157 15.96 -6.75 -8.51
CA GLU A 157 16.40 -8.15 -8.41
C GLU A 157 17.86 -8.31 -8.84
N GLU A 158 18.28 -7.65 -9.93
CA GLU A 158 19.68 -7.65 -10.37
C GLU A 158 20.62 -7.11 -9.29
N ALA A 159 20.27 -5.98 -8.67
CA ALA A 159 21.07 -5.40 -7.60
C ALA A 159 21.14 -6.29 -6.32
N LEU A 160 20.08 -7.02 -6.02
CA LEU A 160 20.06 -8.00 -4.92
C LEU A 160 20.95 -9.21 -5.23
N GLU A 161 20.87 -9.75 -6.43
CA GLU A 161 21.73 -10.87 -6.87
C GLU A 161 23.21 -10.49 -6.87
N ASP A 162 23.55 -9.29 -7.33
CA ASP A 162 24.93 -8.79 -7.29
C ASP A 162 25.45 -8.63 -5.86
N LEU A 163 24.63 -8.12 -4.94
CA LEU A 163 25.00 -8.05 -3.52
C LEU A 163 25.22 -9.45 -2.92
N LYS A 164 24.35 -10.42 -3.24
CA LYS A 164 24.51 -11.80 -2.77
C LYS A 164 25.83 -12.41 -3.28
N ARG A 165 26.16 -12.22 -4.56
CA ARG A 165 27.43 -12.66 -5.14
C ARG A 165 28.63 -12.01 -4.44
N ALA A 166 28.58 -10.69 -4.24
CA ALA A 166 29.65 -9.94 -3.57
C ALA A 166 29.86 -10.37 -2.10
N ARG A 167 28.81 -10.84 -1.42
CA ARG A 167 28.85 -11.32 -0.03
C ARG A 167 28.93 -12.85 0.08
N ASN A 168 29.12 -13.57 -1.04
CA ASN A 168 29.15 -15.03 -1.11
C ASN A 168 27.95 -15.71 -0.39
N CYS A 169 26.78 -15.08 -0.51
CA CYS A 169 25.51 -15.54 0.05
C CYS A 169 24.72 -16.30 -1.01
N ARG A 170 24.02 -17.37 -0.61
CA ARG A 170 23.19 -18.15 -1.55
C ARG A 170 21.73 -17.70 -1.51
N PHE A 171 21.25 -17.35 -0.33
CA PHE A 171 19.87 -16.96 -0.07
C PHE A 171 19.80 -15.52 0.44
N ASP A 172 18.69 -14.84 0.16
CA ASP A 172 18.40 -13.52 0.74
C ASP A 172 18.43 -13.54 2.28
N THR A 173 18.10 -14.69 2.87
CA THR A 173 18.13 -14.91 4.32
C THR A 173 19.54 -14.85 4.91
N ASP A 174 20.56 -15.08 4.10
CA ASP A 174 21.96 -15.06 4.54
C ASP A 174 22.46 -13.61 4.71
N LEU A 175 21.83 -12.65 4.03
CA LEU A 175 22.17 -11.23 4.13
C LEU A 175 21.84 -10.68 5.52
N GLN A 176 22.84 -10.03 6.11
CA GLN A 176 22.76 -9.37 7.41
C GLN A 176 22.31 -7.91 7.28
N ALA A 177 21.98 -7.29 8.41
CA ALA A 177 21.41 -5.95 8.46
C ALA A 177 22.27 -4.88 7.75
N ASP A 178 23.60 -4.92 7.88
CA ASP A 178 24.52 -3.99 7.22
C ASP A 178 24.44 -4.08 5.69
N ALA A 179 24.34 -5.30 5.16
CA ALA A 179 24.21 -5.55 3.73
C ALA A 179 22.85 -5.07 3.21
N LEU A 180 21.77 -5.30 3.96
CA LEU A 180 20.43 -4.84 3.60
C LEU A 180 20.32 -3.31 3.66
N GLU A 181 20.96 -2.65 4.63
CA GLU A 181 21.05 -1.19 4.69
C GLU A 181 21.80 -0.63 3.47
N ALA A 182 22.91 -1.26 3.07
CA ALA A 182 23.59 -0.88 1.83
C ALA A 182 22.69 -1.08 0.59
N LEU A 183 21.92 -2.17 0.55
CA LEU A 183 20.98 -2.45 -0.54
C LEU A 183 19.86 -1.40 -0.64
N VAL A 184 19.32 -0.93 0.50
CA VAL A 184 18.35 0.16 0.54
C VAL A 184 18.89 1.41 -0.17
N ARG A 185 20.15 1.77 0.06
CA ARG A 185 20.79 2.91 -0.62
C ARG A 185 20.88 2.68 -2.13
N THR A 186 21.26 1.48 -2.55
CA THR A 186 21.29 1.09 -3.97
C THR A 186 19.90 1.16 -4.61
N TYR A 187 18.86 0.69 -3.93
CA TYR A 187 17.49 0.73 -4.44
C TYR A 187 16.96 2.16 -4.63
N LYS A 188 17.25 3.06 -3.69
CA LYS A 188 16.92 4.49 -3.86
C LYS A 188 17.64 5.11 -5.05
N GLU A 189 18.88 4.69 -5.31
CA GLU A 189 19.64 5.15 -6.47
C GLU A 189 19.06 4.64 -7.79
N ILE A 190 18.59 3.39 -7.82
CA ILE A 190 17.86 2.83 -8.97
C ILE A 190 16.63 3.69 -9.28
N VAL A 191 15.79 3.95 -8.27
CA VAL A 191 14.60 4.81 -8.41
C VAL A 191 14.99 6.19 -8.94
N ARG A 192 16.03 6.82 -8.38
CA ARG A 192 16.49 8.13 -8.82
C ARG A 192 16.95 8.15 -10.27
N LYS A 193 17.70 7.14 -10.70
CA LYS A 193 18.22 7.05 -12.07
C LYS A 193 17.12 6.80 -13.10
N ASP A 194 16.16 5.95 -12.77
CA ASP A 194 15.09 5.55 -13.70
C ASP A 194 14.00 6.61 -13.82
N THR A 195 13.56 7.17 -12.68
CA THR A 195 12.46 8.14 -12.64
C THR A 195 12.91 9.61 -12.76
N GLY A 196 14.21 9.88 -12.58
CA GLY A 196 14.76 11.24 -12.46
C GLY A 196 14.44 11.94 -11.14
N SER A 197 13.74 11.28 -10.20
CA SER A 197 13.32 11.83 -8.91
C SER A 197 13.70 10.92 -7.74
N PRO A 198 14.00 11.45 -6.55
CA PRO A 198 14.31 10.62 -5.40
C PRO A 198 13.09 9.77 -4.95
N PHE A 199 13.36 8.66 -4.28
CA PHE A 199 12.30 7.88 -3.63
C PHE A 199 11.55 8.74 -2.59
N PRO A 200 10.20 8.75 -2.59
CA PRO A 200 9.43 9.60 -1.67
C PRO A 200 9.63 9.17 -0.22
N VAL A 201 10.06 10.10 0.63
CA VAL A 201 10.31 9.85 2.06
C VAL A 201 9.16 10.30 2.96
N GLU A 202 8.30 11.19 2.46
CA GLU A 202 7.13 11.69 3.18
C GLU A 202 5.99 10.66 3.17
N PRO A 203 5.57 10.13 4.34
CA PRO A 203 4.58 9.06 4.40
C PRO A 203 3.24 9.42 3.72
N LYS A 204 2.78 10.68 3.84
CA LYS A 204 1.57 11.13 3.16
C LYS A 204 1.72 11.15 1.64
N GLU A 205 2.88 11.52 1.12
CA GLU A 205 3.16 11.46 -0.32
C GLU A 205 3.14 10.01 -0.81
N GLN A 206 3.77 9.10 -0.06
CA GLN A 206 3.73 7.66 -0.34
C GLN A 206 2.28 7.15 -0.41
N LEU A 207 1.44 7.54 0.56
CA LEU A 207 0.04 7.13 0.62
C LEU A 207 -0.74 7.57 -0.62
N TRP A 208 -0.64 8.84 -1.00
CA TRP A 208 -1.34 9.37 -2.18
C TRP A 208 -0.82 8.79 -3.48
N GLY A 209 0.48 8.54 -3.59
CA GLY A 209 1.07 7.81 -4.71
C GLY A 209 0.47 6.41 -4.83
N ALA A 210 0.40 5.65 -3.74
CA ALA A 210 -0.17 4.31 -3.73
C ALA A 210 -1.69 4.31 -4.05
N ILE A 211 -2.46 5.27 -3.54
CA ILE A 211 -3.88 5.45 -3.88
C ILE A 211 -4.04 5.70 -5.40
N GLY A 212 -3.23 6.61 -5.95
CA GLY A 212 -3.23 6.93 -7.37
C GLY A 212 -2.83 5.75 -8.26
N ALA A 213 -1.84 4.96 -7.83
CA ALA A 213 -1.43 3.75 -8.52
C ALA A 213 -2.56 2.70 -8.54
N VAL A 214 -3.28 2.52 -7.43
CA VAL A 214 -4.44 1.60 -7.40
C VAL A 214 -5.52 2.06 -8.37
N PHE A 215 -5.90 3.34 -8.38
CA PHE A 215 -6.90 3.82 -9.33
C PHE A 215 -6.39 3.71 -10.78
N GLY A 216 -5.15 4.10 -11.04
CA GLY A 216 -4.50 3.98 -12.34
C GLY A 216 -4.45 2.55 -12.87
N SER A 217 -4.28 1.57 -11.97
CA SER A 217 -4.28 0.14 -12.30
C SER A 217 -5.61 -0.36 -12.85
N TRP A 218 -6.71 0.37 -12.67
CA TRP A 218 -8.01 -0.03 -13.22
C TRP A 218 -8.02 0.01 -14.76
N MET A 219 -7.24 0.90 -15.39
CA MET A 219 -7.26 1.09 -16.85
C MET A 219 -6.00 0.58 -17.55
N VAL A 220 -5.18 -0.26 -16.91
CA VAL A 220 -4.03 -0.87 -17.58
C VAL A 220 -4.48 -1.94 -18.60
N PRO A 221 -3.71 -2.21 -19.66
CA PRO A 221 -4.10 -3.14 -20.72
C PRO A 221 -4.49 -4.54 -20.24
N ARG A 222 -3.76 -5.07 -19.24
CA ARG A 222 -4.11 -6.36 -18.62
C ARG A 222 -5.49 -6.33 -17.96
N ALA A 223 -5.81 -5.28 -17.19
CA ALA A 223 -7.08 -5.11 -16.50
C ALA A 223 -8.26 -4.97 -17.47
N ILE A 224 -8.08 -4.18 -18.53
CA ILE A 224 -9.07 -4.02 -19.61
C ILE A 224 -9.34 -5.37 -20.28
N THR A 225 -8.28 -6.11 -20.62
CA THR A 225 -8.40 -7.41 -21.29
C THR A 225 -9.14 -8.40 -20.41
N TYR A 226 -8.78 -8.50 -19.13
CA TYR A 226 -9.45 -9.38 -18.17
C TYR A 226 -10.93 -9.04 -18.04
N ARG A 227 -11.28 -7.76 -17.88
CA ARG A 227 -12.68 -7.34 -17.77
C ARG A 227 -13.50 -7.71 -19.00
N ARG A 228 -12.94 -7.54 -20.20
CA ARG A 228 -13.60 -7.94 -21.45
C ARG A 228 -13.83 -9.44 -21.54
N LEU A 229 -12.88 -10.25 -21.06
CA LEU A 229 -13.00 -11.72 -21.08
C LEU A 229 -14.00 -12.26 -20.06
N HIS A 230 -14.29 -11.50 -19.01
CA HIS A 230 -15.15 -11.91 -17.89
C HIS A 230 -16.43 -11.06 -17.76
N ASP A 231 -16.78 -10.29 -18.79
CA ASP A 231 -17.97 -9.43 -18.84
C ASP A 231 -18.11 -8.48 -17.62
N ILE A 232 -16.99 -7.92 -17.16
CA ILE A 232 -16.95 -6.97 -16.03
C ILE A 232 -17.02 -5.53 -16.58
N ASP A 233 -18.04 -4.77 -16.18
CA ASP A 233 -18.18 -3.38 -16.60
C ASP A 233 -17.06 -2.49 -16.04
N ALA A 234 -16.40 -1.72 -16.92
CA ALA A 234 -15.38 -0.75 -16.53
C ALA A 234 -15.92 0.36 -15.61
N LYS A 235 -17.23 0.65 -15.65
CA LYS A 235 -17.88 1.64 -14.78
C LYS A 235 -17.92 1.24 -13.30
N MET A 236 -17.67 -0.03 -12.99
CA MET A 236 -17.64 -0.50 -11.59
C MET A 236 -16.52 0.12 -10.77
N GLY A 237 -15.41 0.51 -11.41
CA GLY A 237 -14.23 1.03 -10.72
C GLY A 237 -13.58 0.02 -9.76
N THR A 238 -12.61 0.50 -8.99
CA THR A 238 -11.95 -0.26 -7.92
C THR A 238 -11.90 0.57 -6.65
N ALA A 239 -12.09 -0.06 -5.50
CA ALA A 239 -11.90 0.57 -4.20
C ALA A 239 -10.44 0.45 -3.76
N VAL A 240 -10.02 1.32 -2.85
CA VAL A 240 -8.69 1.28 -2.21
C VAL A 240 -8.85 0.94 -0.75
N ASN A 241 -8.22 -0.14 -0.29
CA ASN A 241 -8.21 -0.53 1.11
C ASN A 241 -6.86 -0.16 1.70
N VAL A 242 -6.88 0.71 2.71
CA VAL A 242 -5.70 1.12 3.47
C VAL A 242 -5.82 0.50 4.85
N GLN A 243 -4.88 -0.36 5.23
CA GLN A 243 -4.99 -1.18 6.44
C GLN A 243 -3.68 -1.20 7.21
N ALA A 244 -3.75 -1.05 8.54
CA ALA A 244 -2.60 -1.10 9.42
C ALA A 244 -1.83 -2.43 9.28
N MET A 245 -0.51 -2.35 9.18
CA MET A 245 0.37 -3.51 9.13
C MET A 245 0.42 -4.22 10.48
N VAL A 246 0.47 -5.54 10.42
CA VAL A 246 0.81 -6.42 11.53
C VAL A 246 2.03 -7.23 11.14
N PHE A 247 2.90 -7.49 12.12
CA PHE A 247 4.10 -8.30 11.97
C PHE A 247 3.99 -9.43 13.01
N GLY A 248 4.29 -10.66 12.57
CA GLY A 248 4.23 -11.86 13.39
C GLY A 248 5.56 -12.26 13.98
#